data_AF-A0A0C5WJS8-F1
#
_entry.id   AF-A0A0C5WJS8-F1
#
_cell.length_a   1.000
_cell.length_b   1.000
_cell.length_c   1.000
_cell.angle_alpha   90.00
_cell.angle_beta   90.00
_cell.angle_gamma   90.00
#
_symmetry.space_group_name_H-M   'P 1'
#
loop_
_entity.id
_entity.type
_entity.pdbx_description
1 polymer ?
#
loop_
_entity_poly.entity_id
_entity_poly.type
_entity_poly.pdbx_seq_one_letter_code
_entity_poly.pdbx_strand_id
1 'polypeptide(L)'
;MQQWFPQQSGISIKEEVLESLESNWFNFIKENKYIKNSFVSNDVTTQFKKTYKEGKSKDILQTRYERNPEARKRCLKHFGYSCKVCSYDFEKHFGEIGKGFIHVHHINQISEIGKEYEVDPIKDLIPVCPNCHAMIHSKRPAFTIEEIKEIIR
;
A
#
# COMPACT_ATOMS: atom_id res chain seq x y z
N MET A 1 -3.90 -10.51 34.54
CA MET A 1 -2.59 -9.83 34.74
C MET A 1 -2.07 -9.37 33.39
N GLN A 2 -1.85 -8.07 33.20
CA GLN A 2 -1.22 -7.53 31.99
C GLN A 2 0.31 -7.63 32.15
N GLN A 3 1.00 -8.27 31.23
CA GLN A 3 2.47 -8.32 31.22
C GLN A 3 3.01 -7.06 30.57
N TRP A 4 3.88 -6.36 31.30
CA TRP A 4 4.48 -5.10 30.87
C TRP A 4 5.94 -5.34 30.49
N PHE A 5 6.30 -4.98 29.26
CA PHE A 5 7.69 -5.02 28.79
C PHE A 5 8.19 -3.59 28.58
N PRO A 6 9.39 -3.23 29.10
CA PRO A 6 9.84 -1.84 29.17
C PRO A 6 10.18 -1.16 27.83
N GLN A 7 10.04 -1.84 26.67
CA GLN A 7 10.57 -1.34 25.38
C GLN A 7 9.57 -1.39 24.20
N GLN A 8 8.26 -1.49 24.44
CA GLN A 8 7.28 -1.55 23.36
C GLN A 8 6.36 -0.31 23.36
N SER A 9 6.41 0.49 22.30
CA SER A 9 5.45 1.58 22.06
C SER A 9 4.15 1.03 21.47
N GLY A 10 3.00 1.54 21.92
CA GLY A 10 1.68 1.17 21.37
C GLY A 10 0.91 0.12 22.19
N ILE A 11 1.35 -0.17 23.41
CA ILE A 11 0.56 -0.96 24.37
C ILE A 11 -0.51 -0.03 24.96
N SER A 12 -1.78 -0.31 24.67
CA SER A 12 -2.91 0.35 25.33
C SER A 12 -3.16 -0.28 26.70
N ILE A 13 -3.48 0.55 27.68
CA ILE A 13 -3.98 0.11 28.98
C ILE A 13 -5.37 -0.50 28.74
N LYS A 14 -5.65 -1.67 29.33
CA LYS A 14 -7.00 -2.22 29.28
C LYS A 14 -7.95 -1.28 30.01
N GLU A 15 -9.09 -0.96 29.41
CA GLU A 15 -10.08 -0.03 29.98
C GLU A 15 -10.51 -0.45 31.40
N GLU A 16 -10.61 -1.76 31.64
CA GLU A 16 -10.95 -2.39 32.92
C GLU A 16 -10.06 -1.97 34.10
N VAL A 17 -8.81 -1.59 33.85
CA VAL A 17 -7.85 -1.20 34.91
C VAL A 17 -7.51 0.29 34.89
N LEU A 18 -8.08 1.05 33.95
CA LEU A 18 -7.74 2.45 33.71
C LEU A 18 -8.06 3.32 34.93
N GLU A 19 -9.28 3.22 35.46
CA GLU A 19 -9.72 4.00 36.62
C GLU A 19 -8.89 3.71 37.88
N SER A 20 -8.53 2.44 38.09
CA SER A 20 -7.71 2.02 39.22
C SER A 20 -6.27 2.53 39.09
N LEU A 21 -5.69 2.49 37.89
CA LEU A 21 -4.35 3.02 37.60
C LEU A 21 -4.31 4.54 37.76
N GLU A 22 -5.29 5.26 37.24
CA GLU A 22 -5.39 6.71 37.39
C GLU A 22 -5.49 7.09 38.87
N SER A 23 -6.36 6.43 39.63
CA SER A 23 -6.52 6.68 41.06
C SER A 23 -5.23 6.45 41.85
N ASN A 24 -4.54 5.33 41.58
CA ASN A 24 -3.26 5.02 42.23
C ASN A 24 -2.17 6.04 41.86
N TRP A 25 -2.12 6.49 40.60
CA TRP A 25 -1.17 7.49 40.12
C TRP A 25 -1.43 8.86 40.74
N PHE A 26 -2.69 9.30 40.79
CA PHE A 26 -3.07 10.56 41.43
C PHE A 26 -2.74 10.56 42.93
N ASN A 27 -3.00 9.46 43.63
CA ASN A 27 -2.64 9.33 45.04
C ASN A 27 -1.13 9.40 45.25
N PHE A 28 -0.35 8.65 44.46
CA PHE A 28 1.11 8.67 44.52
C PHE A 28 1.69 10.08 44.31
N ILE A 29 1.19 10.80 43.31
CA ILE A 29 1.62 12.19 43.03
C ILE A 29 1.30 13.12 44.20
N LYS A 30 0.10 12.98 44.78
CA LYS A 30 -0.39 13.85 45.86
C LYS A 30 0.39 13.62 47.15
N GLU A 31 0.64 12.36 47.50
CA GLU A 31 1.41 11.96 48.69
C GLU A 31 2.86 12.42 48.61
N ASN A 32 3.49 12.25 47.45
CA ASN A 32 4.90 12.64 47.26
C ASN A 32 5.09 14.13 46.93
N LYS A 33 4.01 14.93 46.94
CA LYS A 33 4.02 16.39 46.70
C LYS A 33 4.75 16.80 45.42
N TYR A 34 4.73 15.97 44.37
CA TYR A 34 5.46 16.22 43.13
C TYR A 34 4.85 17.36 42.27
N ILE A 35 3.74 17.98 42.69
CA ILE A 35 3.11 19.08 41.96
C ILE A 35 3.05 20.35 42.82
N LYS A 36 3.95 21.31 42.53
CA LYS A 36 3.73 22.75 42.74
C LYS A 36 3.23 23.33 41.42
N ASN A 37 1.96 23.10 41.08
CA ASN A 37 1.09 24.02 40.34
C ASN A 37 -0.20 23.34 39.88
N SER A 38 -1.29 23.95 40.33
CA SER A 38 -2.64 24.00 39.77
C SER A 38 -2.91 23.18 38.50
N PHE A 39 -3.41 21.96 38.69
CA PHE A 39 -4.42 21.41 37.79
C PHE A 39 -5.74 21.38 38.56
N VAL A 40 -6.22 22.58 38.92
CA VAL A 40 -7.61 22.77 39.32
C VAL A 40 -8.37 23.18 38.08
N SER A 41 -9.31 22.32 37.69
CA SER A 41 -10.48 22.60 36.87
C SER A 41 -10.27 23.54 35.68
N ASN A 42 -9.91 22.96 34.55
CA ASN A 42 -10.57 23.33 33.32
C ASN A 42 -11.16 22.05 32.75
N ASP A 43 -12.43 22.10 32.35
CA ASP A 43 -12.99 21.23 31.32
C ASP A 43 -12.16 21.42 30.04
N VAL A 44 -10.92 20.94 30.06
CA VAL A 44 -10.13 20.76 28.85
C VAL A 44 -10.76 19.53 28.24
N THR A 45 -11.76 19.76 27.40
CA THR A 45 -12.09 18.85 26.31
C THR A 45 -10.77 18.57 25.63
N THR A 46 -10.12 17.45 25.98
CA THR A 46 -8.93 16.98 25.32
C THR A 46 -9.40 16.56 23.94
N GLN A 47 -9.49 17.54 23.04
CA GLN A 47 -9.46 17.27 21.61
C GLN A 47 -8.11 16.60 21.40
N PHE A 48 -8.11 15.28 21.48
CA PHE A 48 -7.02 14.43 21.03
C PHE A 48 -6.81 14.77 19.56
N LYS A 49 -5.95 15.75 19.30
CA LYS A 49 -5.58 16.12 17.94
C LYS A 49 -4.80 14.93 17.41
N LYS A 50 -5.48 14.07 16.66
CA LYS A 50 -4.92 12.88 16.04
C LYS A 50 -3.73 13.33 15.20
N THR A 51 -2.52 13.04 15.66
CA THR A 51 -1.28 13.39 14.95
C THR A 51 -0.87 12.17 14.14
N TYR A 52 -0.80 12.32 12.83
CA TYR A 52 -0.37 11.28 11.90
C TYR A 52 1.11 11.50 11.60
N LYS A 53 1.97 10.61 12.10
CA LYS A 53 3.41 10.65 11.86
C LYS A 53 3.75 9.66 10.74
N GLU A 54 4.31 10.15 9.65
CA GLU A 54 4.76 9.36 8.49
C GLU A 54 6.27 9.56 8.27
N GLY A 55 6.91 8.73 7.43
CA GLY A 55 8.30 8.94 6.99
C GLY A 55 9.39 8.13 7.70
N LYS A 56 9.05 7.24 8.64
CA LYS A 56 10.03 6.28 9.19
C LYS A 56 10.40 5.25 8.12
N SER A 57 11.69 5.12 7.80
CA SER A 57 12.18 4.10 6.86
C SER A 57 12.03 2.70 7.46
N LYS A 58 11.68 1.73 6.61
CA LYS A 58 11.62 0.32 6.94
C LYS A 58 12.25 -0.45 5.80
N ASP A 59 13.28 -1.22 6.09
CA ASP A 59 13.90 -2.09 5.10
C ASP A 59 13.03 -3.33 4.90
N ILE A 60 12.78 -3.66 3.63
CA ILE A 60 12.00 -4.84 3.22
C ILE A 60 12.84 -5.67 2.24
N LEU A 61 12.97 -6.98 2.54
CA LEU A 61 13.53 -7.96 1.61
C LEU A 61 12.42 -8.38 0.64
N GLN A 62 12.60 -8.13 -0.65
CA GLN A 62 11.63 -8.49 -1.70
C GLN A 62 12.30 -9.31 -2.81
N THR A 63 11.77 -10.49 -3.08
CA THR A 63 12.15 -11.30 -4.25
C THR A 63 11.64 -10.63 -5.52
N ARG A 64 12.55 -10.36 -6.47
CA ARG A 64 12.21 -9.84 -7.80
C ARG A 64 12.49 -10.93 -8.83
N TYR A 65 11.47 -11.25 -9.63
CA TYR A 65 11.62 -12.13 -10.78
C TYR A 65 12.18 -11.34 -11.96
N GLU A 66 13.15 -11.92 -12.66
CA GLU A 66 13.73 -11.34 -13.86
C GLU A 66 12.65 -11.21 -14.96
N ARG A 67 12.65 -10.09 -15.68
CA ARG A 67 11.75 -9.86 -16.82
C ARG A 67 12.62 -9.65 -18.05
N ASN A 68 12.36 -10.43 -19.10
CA ASN A 68 13.11 -10.32 -20.35
C ASN A 68 12.75 -9.01 -21.09
N PRO A 69 13.68 -8.05 -21.24
CA PRO A 69 13.40 -6.78 -21.91
C PRO A 69 13.06 -6.94 -23.41
N GLU A 70 13.57 -7.99 -24.05
CA GLU A 70 13.30 -8.29 -25.45
C GLU A 70 11.86 -8.76 -25.65
N ALA A 71 11.30 -9.53 -24.71
CA ALA A 71 9.89 -9.91 -24.73
C ALA A 71 8.98 -8.68 -24.68
N ARG A 72 9.28 -7.72 -23.78
CA ARG A 72 8.57 -6.43 -23.74
C ARG A 72 8.67 -5.70 -25.09
N LYS A 73 9.87 -5.61 -25.66
CA LYS A 73 10.09 -4.91 -26.93
C LYS A 73 9.29 -5.53 -28.08
N ARG A 74 9.25 -6.87 -28.16
CA ARG A 74 8.47 -7.60 -29.17
C ARG A 74 6.97 -7.40 -29.00
N CYS A 75 6.47 -7.48 -27.76
CA CYS A 75 5.07 -7.18 -27.43
C CYS A 75 4.67 -5.77 -27.91
N LEU A 76 5.46 -4.76 -27.55
CA LEU A 76 5.16 -3.36 -27.91
C LEU A 76 5.35 -3.07 -29.40
N LYS A 77 6.30 -3.74 -30.07
CA LYS A 77 6.44 -3.66 -31.53
C LYS A 77 5.20 -4.20 -32.26
N HIS A 78 4.55 -5.23 -31.70
CA HIS A 78 3.35 -5.82 -32.29
C HIS A 78 2.08 -5.02 -31.94
N PHE A 79 1.89 -4.68 -30.67
CA PHE A 79 0.63 -4.12 -30.17
C PHE A 79 0.57 -2.59 -30.10
N GLY A 80 1.72 -1.92 -30.13
CA GLY A 80 1.86 -0.48 -29.92
C GLY A 80 1.84 -0.07 -28.44
N TYR A 81 1.70 1.24 -28.21
CA TYR A 81 1.76 1.87 -26.88
C TYR A 81 0.40 2.29 -26.30
N SER A 82 -0.69 2.01 -27.02
CA SER A 82 -2.04 2.27 -26.52
C SER A 82 -2.55 1.10 -25.65
N CYS A 83 -3.18 1.43 -24.53
CA CYS A 83 -3.73 0.46 -23.58
C CYS A 83 -4.77 -0.45 -24.25
N LYS A 84 -4.65 -1.78 -24.12
CA LYS A 84 -5.63 -2.71 -24.70
C LYS A 84 -6.94 -2.84 -23.94
N VAL A 85 -7.06 -2.19 -22.78
CA VAL A 85 -8.30 -2.12 -22.00
C VAL A 85 -9.06 -0.84 -22.35
N CYS A 86 -8.47 0.34 -22.09
CA CYS A 86 -9.14 1.63 -22.20
C CYS A 86 -8.69 2.49 -23.39
N SER A 87 -7.83 1.97 -24.27
CA SER A 87 -7.28 2.69 -25.43
C SER A 87 -6.46 3.95 -25.12
N TYR A 88 -6.19 4.23 -23.84
CA TYR A 88 -5.37 5.37 -23.43
C TYR A 88 -3.94 5.27 -23.96
N ASP A 89 -3.43 6.38 -24.46
CA ASP A 89 -2.08 6.50 -25.03
C ASP A 89 -1.39 7.71 -24.40
N PHE A 90 -0.28 7.46 -23.71
CA PHE A 90 0.42 8.50 -22.94
C PHE A 90 1.12 9.52 -23.83
N GLU A 91 1.65 9.12 -24.98
CA GLU A 91 2.30 10.04 -25.91
C GLU A 91 1.27 11.01 -26.50
N LYS A 92 0.06 10.51 -26.83
CA LYS A 92 -1.02 11.37 -27.32
C LYS A 92 -1.51 12.41 -26.30
N HIS A 93 -1.51 12.07 -25.01
CA HIS A 93 -2.05 12.96 -23.96
C HIS A 93 -0.99 13.84 -23.30
N PHE A 94 0.24 13.34 -23.15
CA PHE A 94 1.32 14.04 -22.45
C PHE A 94 2.47 14.46 -23.37
N GLY A 95 2.45 14.11 -24.65
CA GLY A 95 3.53 14.41 -25.59
C GLY A 95 4.79 13.59 -25.30
N GLU A 96 5.97 14.18 -25.53
CA GLU A 96 7.26 13.48 -25.45
C GLU A 96 7.51 12.82 -24.08
N ILE A 97 7.03 13.39 -22.97
CA ILE A 97 7.20 12.77 -21.64
C ILE A 97 6.43 11.45 -21.49
N GLY A 98 5.38 11.25 -22.29
CA GLY A 98 4.58 10.03 -22.33
C GLY A 98 5.10 8.99 -23.32
N LYS A 99 6.13 9.33 -24.11
CA LYS A 99 6.66 8.46 -25.15
C LYS A 99 7.20 7.17 -24.57
N GLY A 100 6.70 6.06 -25.10
CA GLY A 100 7.09 4.73 -24.64
C GLY A 100 6.55 4.31 -23.27
N PHE A 101 5.77 5.17 -22.60
CA PHE A 101 5.26 4.95 -21.27
C PHE A 101 3.99 4.08 -21.31
N ILE A 102 4.18 2.80 -21.05
CA ILE A 102 3.10 1.81 -20.91
C ILE A 102 3.61 0.61 -20.11
N HIS A 103 2.73 -0.02 -19.34
CA HIS A 103 3.03 -1.27 -18.66
C HIS A 103 2.74 -2.46 -19.60
N VAL A 104 3.49 -3.54 -19.43
CA VAL A 104 3.20 -4.83 -20.07
C VAL A 104 2.79 -5.82 -18.99
N HIS A 105 1.58 -6.35 -19.14
CA HIS A 105 0.96 -7.29 -18.22
C HIS A 105 1.06 -8.71 -18.78
N HIS A 106 1.28 -9.69 -17.90
CA HIS A 106 1.24 -11.10 -18.27
C HIS A 106 -0.19 -11.58 -18.11
N ILE A 107 -0.84 -12.01 -19.20
CA ILE A 107 -2.22 -12.50 -19.22
C ILE A 107 -2.34 -13.72 -18.29
N ASN A 108 -1.36 -14.63 -18.37
CA ASN A 108 -1.21 -15.74 -17.43
C ASN A 108 -0.24 -15.31 -16.32
N GLN A 109 -0.72 -15.28 -15.06
CA GLN A 109 0.08 -14.80 -13.93
C GLN A 109 1.27 -15.72 -13.63
N ILE A 110 2.48 -15.26 -13.93
CA ILE A 110 3.75 -15.98 -13.66
C ILE A 110 3.88 -16.43 -12.20
N SER A 111 3.36 -15.62 -11.27
CA SER A 111 3.45 -15.89 -9.84
C SER A 111 2.80 -17.21 -9.41
N GLU A 112 1.92 -17.78 -10.23
CA GLU A 112 1.28 -19.08 -9.97
C GLU A 112 2.10 -20.27 -10.51
N ILE A 113 3.00 -20.05 -11.48
CA ILE A 113 3.77 -21.11 -12.15
C ILE A 113 4.99 -21.52 -11.32
N GLY A 114 5.63 -20.57 -10.63
CA GLY A 114 6.76 -20.83 -9.72
C GLY A 114 8.01 -21.46 -10.35
N LYS A 115 8.09 -21.49 -11.69
CA LYS A 115 9.19 -22.06 -12.48
C LYS A 115 9.52 -21.12 -13.65
N GLU A 116 10.73 -21.26 -14.18
CA GLU A 116 11.08 -20.65 -15.47
C GLU A 116 10.14 -21.18 -16.56
N TYR A 117 9.64 -20.29 -17.41
CA TYR A 117 8.82 -20.63 -18.56
C TYR A 117 9.15 -19.71 -19.73
N GLU A 118 8.99 -20.23 -20.94
CA GLU A 118 9.15 -19.43 -22.16
C GLU A 118 7.93 -18.54 -22.35
N VAL A 119 8.14 -17.22 -22.36
CA VAL A 119 7.11 -16.21 -22.65
C VAL A 119 6.96 -16.05 -24.15
N ASP A 120 5.74 -16.22 -24.67
CA ASP A 120 5.36 -15.74 -26.00
C ASP A 120 4.95 -14.26 -25.90
N PRO A 121 5.72 -13.31 -26.46
CA PRO A 121 5.43 -11.88 -26.33
C PRO A 121 4.11 -11.41 -26.95
N ILE A 122 3.48 -12.24 -27.79
CA ILE A 122 2.22 -11.91 -28.46
C ILE A 122 1.05 -12.57 -27.74
N LYS A 123 1.22 -13.81 -27.27
CA LYS A 123 0.14 -14.56 -26.62
C LYS A 123 0.04 -14.33 -25.11
N ASP A 124 1.17 -14.12 -24.45
CA ASP A 124 1.22 -14.05 -22.98
C ASP A 124 1.29 -12.61 -22.47
N LEU A 125 1.63 -11.64 -23.32
CA LEU A 125 1.86 -10.26 -22.92
C LEU A 125 0.87 -9.31 -23.58
N ILE A 126 0.43 -8.31 -22.81
CA ILE A 126 -0.47 -7.27 -23.32
C ILE A 126 -0.13 -5.89 -22.75
N PRO A 127 -0.10 -4.82 -23.57
CA PRO A 127 0.13 -3.47 -23.08
C PRO A 127 -1.12 -2.90 -22.39
N VAL A 128 -0.94 -2.38 -21.19
CA VAL A 128 -1.97 -1.76 -20.36
C VAL A 128 -1.44 -0.50 -19.67
N CYS A 129 -2.30 0.50 -19.44
CA CYS A 129 -1.91 1.68 -18.66
C CYS A 129 -1.74 1.33 -17.17
N PRO A 130 -1.00 2.13 -16.38
CA PRO A 130 -0.85 1.91 -14.95
C PRO A 130 -2.16 1.77 -14.18
N ASN A 131 -3.19 2.54 -14.56
CA ASN A 131 -4.50 2.50 -13.90
C ASN A 131 -5.21 1.17 -14.15
N CYS A 132 -5.32 0.74 -15.42
CA CYS A 132 -5.90 -0.56 -15.74
C CYS A 132 -5.07 -1.70 -15.14
N HIS A 133 -3.73 -1.59 -15.13
CA HIS A 133 -2.87 -2.60 -14.52
C HIS A 133 -3.13 -2.75 -13.02
N ALA A 134 -3.34 -1.63 -12.31
CA ALA A 134 -3.72 -1.66 -10.90
C ALA A 134 -5.10 -2.28 -10.69
N MET A 135 -6.07 -1.98 -11.56
CA MET A 135 -7.42 -2.57 -11.46
C MET A 135 -7.42 -4.07 -11.71
N ILE A 136 -6.64 -4.56 -12.68
CA ILE A 136 -6.46 -6.00 -12.94
C ILE A 136 -6.03 -6.72 -11.65
N HIS A 137 -5.04 -6.18 -10.95
CA HIS A 137 -4.48 -6.78 -9.71
C HIS A 137 -5.18 -6.35 -8.42
N SER A 138 -6.35 -5.72 -8.51
CA SER A 138 -7.09 -5.27 -7.31
C SER A 138 -7.74 -6.42 -6.53
N LYS A 139 -7.90 -7.60 -7.13
CA LYS A 139 -8.35 -8.84 -6.48
C LYS A 139 -7.36 -9.99 -6.75
N ARG A 140 -7.51 -11.10 -6.02
CA ARG A 140 -6.85 -12.38 -6.30
C ARG A 140 -7.89 -13.50 -6.37
N PRO A 141 -7.93 -14.33 -7.44
CA PRO A 141 -7.14 -14.22 -8.67
C PRO A 141 -7.44 -12.92 -9.43
N ALA A 142 -6.44 -12.37 -10.16
CA ALA A 142 -6.56 -11.09 -10.88
C ALA A 142 -7.72 -11.11 -11.89
N PHE A 143 -8.25 -9.92 -12.21
CA PHE A 143 -9.25 -9.80 -13.26
C PHE A 143 -8.66 -10.12 -14.65
N THR A 144 -9.47 -10.66 -15.55
CA THR A 144 -9.12 -10.74 -16.97
C THR A 144 -9.22 -9.36 -17.62
N ILE A 145 -8.62 -9.23 -18.81
CA ILE A 145 -8.72 -8.01 -19.62
C ILE A 145 -10.17 -7.73 -20.00
N GLU A 146 -10.92 -8.78 -20.32
CA GLU A 146 -12.33 -8.75 -20.70
C GLU A 146 -13.20 -8.30 -19.53
N GLU A 147 -12.99 -8.84 -18.32
CA GLU A 147 -13.72 -8.42 -17.13
C GLU A 147 -13.55 -6.91 -16.86
N ILE A 148 -12.31 -6.38 -16.96
CA ILE A 148 -12.10 -4.94 -16.75
C ILE A 148 -12.75 -4.09 -17.86
N LYS A 149 -12.78 -4.58 -19.11
CA LYS A 149 -13.45 -3.88 -20.20
C LYS A 149 -14.96 -3.78 -20.01
N GLU A 150 -15.58 -4.76 -19.35
CA GLU A 150 -17.01 -4.72 -19.02
C GLU A 150 -17.31 -3.77 -17.85
N ILE A 151 -16.37 -3.60 -16.92
CA ILE A 151 -16.52 -2.74 -15.74
C ILE A 151 -16.27 -1.26 -16.07
N ILE A 152 -15.33 -0.98 -16.98
CA ILE A 152 -14.96 0.39 -17.33
C ILE A 152 -16.13 1.07 -18.05
N ARG A 153 -16.43 2.32 -17.66
CA ARG A 153 -17.53 3.13 -18.19
C ARG A 153 -17.00 4.27 -19.04
#